data_AF-A0A6L7G9R1-F1
#
_entry.id   AF-A0A6L7G9R1-F1
#
_cell.length_a   1.000
_cell.length_b   1.000
_cell.length_c   1.000
_cell.angle_alpha   90.00
_cell.angle_beta   90.00
_cell.angle_gamma   90.00
#
_symmetry.space_group_name_H-M   'P 1'
#
loop_
_entity.id
_entity.type
_entity.pdbx_description
1 polymer ?
#
loop_
_entity_poly.entity_id
_entity_poly.type
_entity_poly.pdbx_seq_one_letter_code
_entity_poly.pdbx_strand_id
1 'polypeptide(L)'
;MTDHPPLCRHDGNHVALAGSITLDTERNLAVVHDGMTPGGHPLGQLPFASIEQMLCSTRPAMGVGSPWVAGPYWYTELSPQEADFDLQTATGVKLALVLDGLSEVNVHALGVRGDGKSDDAPALNRAIARAQKTGAILRLPAGTYRYGSELEISDAITLRGAGIRYTIFQPMGGYSGWFMSITESNFINTSNQGPRVNLSNDTAGLTLAAFSVRSSRDLGSGPQNGIRCVGRNDRMRWHDIYIECLEGTHFHFGHPIDGNEIRPAFIRECDFYNIESRGGGDLKSGAPAVIIDSYGPGDATNLCNFFACRIVYPYGTGLDIVCHATRNAIRRLTFFNLLMHGAGSVGVKTDAPLMHIRGAFYWSSFYAFQLNSTSSRQVGVKTEALNGRSADGLRFEGDISSGAGEGFAFDAGGHYEVSFANFGNRGAGVSLGDNLDGPVLLDAMGKQDVHTRVSRKSAGFLQQRTEQGDHRNAPMRSAKVWVATPRTPNDPGMPGDIARDAHYAYICVAPNQWVRMPVDQTWD
;
A
#
# COMPACT_ATOMS: atom_id res chain seq x y z
N MET A 1 -21.52 -66.08 -39.09
CA MET A 1 -20.34 -65.21 -39.03
C MET A 1 -20.20 -64.60 -40.42
N THR A 2 -20.76 -63.41 -40.61
CA THR A 2 -20.77 -62.69 -41.89
C THR A 2 -19.83 -61.51 -41.76
N ASP A 3 -18.75 -61.56 -42.54
CA ASP A 3 -17.77 -60.49 -42.71
C ASP A 3 -18.45 -59.23 -43.25
N HIS A 4 -18.40 -58.15 -42.49
CA HIS A 4 -18.66 -56.81 -43.00
C HIS A 4 -17.34 -56.22 -43.54
N PRO A 5 -17.33 -55.68 -44.77
CA PRO A 5 -16.15 -55.02 -45.31
C PRO A 5 -15.91 -53.68 -44.58
N PRO A 6 -14.64 -53.25 -44.44
CA PRO A 6 -14.31 -52.00 -43.79
C PRO A 6 -14.82 -50.81 -44.63
N LEU A 7 -15.56 -49.92 -43.97
CA LEU A 7 -16.01 -48.65 -44.52
C LEU A 7 -14.79 -47.76 -44.85
N CYS A 8 -14.70 -47.41 -46.13
CA CYS A 8 -14.12 -46.21 -46.74
C CYS A 8 -12.75 -45.72 -46.20
N ARG A 9 -11.71 -45.96 -47.01
CA ARG A 9 -10.62 -44.98 -47.16
C ARG A 9 -11.19 -43.74 -47.86
N HIS A 10 -11.00 -42.58 -47.22
CA HIS A 10 -11.32 -41.27 -47.78
C HIS A 10 -10.16 -40.81 -48.66
N ASP A 11 -10.33 -40.90 -49.97
CA ASP A 11 -9.39 -40.38 -50.94
C ASP A 11 -9.73 -38.90 -51.15
N GLY A 12 -8.82 -38.01 -50.73
CA GLY A 12 -9.04 -36.57 -50.65
C GLY A 12 -9.30 -35.92 -52.01
N ASN A 13 -10.51 -35.40 -52.19
CA ASN A 13 -10.85 -34.23 -53.01
C ASN A 13 -12.36 -33.99 -52.97
N HIS A 14 -12.90 -33.69 -51.78
CA HIS A 14 -14.24 -33.10 -51.71
C HIS A 14 -14.12 -31.63 -52.13
N VAL A 15 -14.46 -31.34 -53.39
CA VAL A 15 -14.65 -29.98 -53.87
C VAL A 15 -15.81 -29.40 -53.09
N ALA A 16 -15.52 -28.49 -52.17
CA ALA A 16 -16.54 -27.83 -51.37
C ALA A 16 -17.50 -27.08 -52.29
N LEU A 17 -18.81 -27.31 -52.12
CA LEU A 17 -19.84 -26.69 -52.96
C LEU A 17 -19.87 -25.17 -52.72
N ALA A 18 -20.16 -24.40 -53.76
CA ALA A 18 -20.41 -22.96 -53.61
C ALA A 18 -21.52 -22.72 -52.57
N GLY A 19 -21.27 -21.82 -51.62
CA GLY A 19 -22.13 -21.54 -50.48
C GLY A 19 -21.91 -22.45 -49.26
N SER A 20 -21.02 -23.45 -49.34
CA SER A 20 -20.69 -24.28 -48.17
C SER A 20 -19.71 -23.59 -47.23
N ILE A 21 -19.84 -23.88 -45.94
CA ILE A 21 -18.89 -23.47 -44.89
C ILE A 21 -18.10 -24.70 -44.45
N THR A 22 -16.78 -24.62 -44.48
CA THR A 22 -15.91 -25.60 -43.82
C THR A 22 -15.39 -25.01 -42.52
N LEU A 23 -15.54 -25.77 -41.44
CA LEU A 23 -14.91 -25.48 -40.15
C LEU A 23 -13.67 -26.37 -40.03
N ASP A 24 -12.50 -25.80 -40.29
CA ASP A 24 -11.22 -26.47 -40.04
C ASP A 24 -10.89 -26.28 -38.56
N THR A 25 -11.21 -27.29 -37.74
CA THR A 25 -11.01 -27.26 -36.29
C THR A 25 -9.54 -27.39 -35.90
N GLU A 26 -8.68 -27.92 -36.78
CA GLU A 26 -7.24 -27.98 -36.51
C GLU A 26 -6.60 -26.61 -36.67
N ARG A 27 -7.05 -25.82 -37.67
CA ARG A 27 -6.57 -24.45 -37.91
C ARG A 27 -7.41 -23.39 -37.18
N ASN A 28 -8.54 -23.79 -36.60
CA ASN A 28 -9.56 -22.91 -36.04
C ASN A 28 -10.02 -21.85 -37.07
N LEU A 29 -10.35 -22.30 -38.29
CA LEU A 29 -10.68 -21.45 -39.42
C LEU A 29 -12.07 -21.81 -39.96
N ALA A 30 -12.94 -20.80 -40.08
CA ALA A 30 -14.17 -20.94 -40.87
C ALA A 30 -13.90 -20.42 -42.28
N VAL A 31 -14.23 -21.22 -43.28
CA VAL A 31 -14.03 -20.90 -44.70
C VAL A 31 -15.38 -20.97 -45.41
N VAL A 32 -15.77 -19.90 -46.09
CA VAL A 32 -16.86 -19.90 -47.07
C VAL A 32 -16.31 -20.23 -48.45
N HIS A 33 -16.85 -21.25 -49.07
CA HIS A 33 -16.49 -21.61 -50.43
C HIS A 33 -17.44 -20.89 -51.39
N ASP A 34 -16.92 -20.02 -52.24
CA ASP A 34 -17.69 -19.32 -53.29
C ASP A 34 -17.78 -20.13 -54.59
N GLY A 35 -17.13 -21.31 -54.64
CA GLY A 35 -17.03 -22.17 -55.82
C GLY A 35 -16.07 -21.66 -56.90
N MET A 36 -15.42 -20.51 -56.69
CA MET A 36 -14.47 -19.91 -57.65
C MET A 36 -13.06 -19.78 -57.08
N THR A 37 -12.93 -19.53 -55.78
CA THR A 37 -11.67 -19.34 -55.07
C THR A 37 -11.18 -20.68 -54.53
N PRO A 38 -10.05 -21.22 -55.02
CA PRO A 38 -9.49 -22.47 -54.50
C PRO A 38 -9.20 -22.34 -53.00
N GLY A 39 -9.86 -23.17 -52.19
CA GLY A 39 -9.74 -23.14 -50.74
C GLY A 39 -10.67 -22.16 -50.01
N GLY A 40 -11.54 -21.43 -50.74
CA GLY A 40 -12.57 -20.52 -50.19
C GLY A 40 -12.04 -19.22 -49.56
N HIS A 41 -12.97 -18.37 -49.11
CA HIS A 41 -12.70 -17.15 -48.35
C HIS A 41 -12.80 -17.43 -46.85
N PRO A 42 -11.77 -17.12 -46.05
CA PRO A 42 -11.88 -17.23 -44.62
C PRO A 42 -12.93 -16.23 -44.09
N LEU A 43 -13.97 -16.73 -43.42
CA LEU A 43 -15.02 -15.91 -42.78
C LEU A 43 -14.54 -15.20 -41.52
N GLY A 44 -13.36 -15.57 -41.02
CA GLY A 44 -12.83 -15.16 -39.73
C GLY A 44 -12.25 -16.37 -39.01
N GLN A 45 -11.36 -16.11 -38.06
CA GLN A 45 -10.79 -17.16 -37.23
C GLN A 45 -11.67 -17.40 -36.02
N LEU A 46 -11.73 -18.66 -35.59
CA LEU A 46 -12.35 -19.00 -34.32
C LEU A 46 -11.52 -18.37 -33.19
N PRO A 47 -12.17 -17.71 -32.22
CA PRO A 47 -11.49 -17.16 -31.06
C PRO A 47 -10.84 -18.29 -30.26
N PHE A 48 -9.72 -17.98 -29.61
CA PHE A 48 -9.15 -18.86 -28.61
C PHE A 48 -10.07 -18.89 -27.39
N ALA A 49 -10.25 -20.05 -26.77
CA ALA A 49 -11.06 -20.19 -25.57
C ALA A 49 -10.43 -19.47 -24.36
N SER A 50 -9.10 -19.35 -24.34
CA SER A 50 -8.35 -18.66 -23.30
C SER A 50 -7.07 -18.03 -23.83
N ILE A 51 -6.50 -17.12 -23.05
CA ILE A 51 -5.20 -16.50 -23.35
C ILE A 51 -4.09 -17.56 -23.34
N GLU A 52 -4.13 -18.52 -22.42
CA GLU A 52 -3.15 -19.61 -22.40
C GLU A 52 -3.17 -20.41 -23.71
N GLN A 53 -4.36 -20.73 -24.24
CA GLN A 53 -4.49 -21.40 -25.52
C GLN A 53 -3.92 -20.54 -26.67
N MET A 54 -4.14 -19.22 -26.65
CA MET A 54 -3.57 -18.29 -27.62
C MET A 54 -2.05 -18.23 -27.53
N LEU A 55 -1.49 -18.13 -26.32
CA LEU A 55 -0.05 -18.05 -26.09
C LEU A 55 0.67 -19.35 -26.48
N CYS A 56 0.05 -20.52 -26.25
CA CYS A 56 0.59 -21.81 -26.67
C CYS A 56 0.31 -22.14 -28.15
N SER A 57 -0.40 -21.27 -28.87
CA SER A 57 -0.78 -21.54 -30.26
C SER A 57 0.43 -21.57 -31.19
N THR A 58 0.46 -22.55 -32.10
CA THR A 58 1.39 -22.62 -33.23
C THR A 58 0.88 -21.87 -34.46
N ARG A 59 -0.19 -21.07 -34.31
CA ARG A 59 -0.76 -20.29 -35.41
C ARG A 59 0.28 -19.26 -35.91
N PRO A 60 0.50 -19.15 -37.24
CA PRO A 60 1.40 -18.13 -37.78
C PRO A 60 0.79 -16.73 -37.70
N ALA A 61 1.62 -15.71 -37.94
CA ALA A 61 1.20 -14.33 -38.14
C ALA A 61 0.11 -14.22 -39.20
N MET A 62 -0.91 -13.39 -38.95
CA MET A 62 -1.98 -13.08 -39.90
C MET A 62 -1.72 -11.79 -40.68
N GLY A 63 -0.75 -10.99 -40.25
CA GLY A 63 -0.46 -9.67 -40.78
C GLY A 63 -0.79 -8.58 -39.76
N VAL A 64 0.04 -7.54 -39.74
CA VAL A 64 -0.10 -6.38 -38.85
C VAL A 64 -1.51 -5.79 -38.96
N GLY A 65 -2.14 -5.51 -37.82
CA GLY A 65 -3.51 -5.01 -37.75
C GLY A 65 -4.58 -6.09 -37.64
N SER A 66 -4.24 -7.37 -37.85
CA SER A 66 -5.20 -8.46 -37.75
C SER A 66 -5.70 -8.66 -36.32
N PRO A 67 -7.00 -8.90 -36.11
CA PRO A 67 -7.55 -9.12 -34.78
C PRO A 67 -7.24 -10.53 -34.28
N TRP A 68 -6.82 -10.63 -33.02
CA TRP A 68 -6.71 -11.87 -32.27
C TRP A 68 -7.70 -11.83 -31.11
N VAL A 69 -8.43 -12.91 -30.86
CA VAL A 69 -9.45 -12.95 -29.80
C VAL A 69 -9.18 -14.14 -28.90
N ALA A 70 -9.11 -13.91 -27.59
CA ALA A 70 -8.90 -14.94 -26.58
C ALA A 70 -9.82 -14.73 -25.37
N GLY A 71 -10.82 -15.60 -25.21
CA GLY A 71 -11.89 -15.40 -24.23
C GLY A 71 -12.62 -14.07 -24.49
N PRO A 72 -12.74 -13.19 -23.49
CA PRO A 72 -13.38 -11.88 -23.66
C PRO A 72 -12.45 -10.80 -24.23
N TYR A 73 -11.17 -11.10 -24.49
CA TYR A 73 -10.16 -10.11 -24.83
C TYR A 73 -9.86 -10.06 -26.32
N TRP A 74 -9.63 -8.84 -26.80
CA TRP A 74 -9.31 -8.53 -28.19
C TRP A 74 -7.90 -7.96 -28.27
N TYR A 75 -7.15 -8.38 -29.27
CA TYR A 75 -5.80 -7.94 -29.52
C TYR A 75 -5.61 -7.59 -30.99
N THR A 76 -4.65 -6.73 -31.27
CA THR A 76 -4.21 -6.39 -32.62
C THR A 76 -2.80 -6.94 -32.83
N GLU A 77 -2.60 -7.64 -33.94
CA GLU A 77 -1.28 -8.10 -34.35
C GLU A 77 -0.34 -6.92 -34.67
N LEU A 78 0.86 -6.96 -34.12
CA LEU A 78 1.88 -5.94 -34.29
C LEU A 78 2.95 -6.41 -35.29
N SER A 79 3.77 -5.45 -35.73
CA SER A 79 4.98 -5.77 -36.49
C SER A 79 5.89 -6.74 -35.70
N PRO A 80 6.53 -7.73 -36.34
CA PRO A 80 7.50 -8.60 -35.68
C PRO A 80 8.65 -7.83 -35.02
N GLN A 81 8.98 -6.64 -35.53
CA GLN A 81 10.02 -5.77 -34.98
C GLN A 81 9.54 -4.85 -33.87
N GLU A 82 8.23 -4.81 -33.57
CA GLU A 82 7.68 -3.93 -32.55
C GLU A 82 8.25 -4.26 -31.17
N ALA A 83 8.83 -3.28 -30.49
CA ALA A 83 9.43 -3.50 -29.18
C ALA A 83 8.37 -3.48 -28.06
N ASP A 84 7.31 -2.72 -28.26
CA ASP A 84 6.24 -2.49 -27.30
C ASP A 84 5.02 -3.38 -27.63
N PHE A 85 4.98 -4.56 -27.01
CA PHE A 85 3.88 -5.52 -27.18
C PHE A 85 3.40 -6.03 -25.82
N ASP A 86 2.11 -6.38 -25.76
CA ASP A 86 1.47 -6.85 -24.53
C ASP A 86 1.66 -8.36 -24.34
N LEU A 87 1.52 -9.13 -25.42
CA LEU A 87 1.63 -10.59 -25.45
C LEU A 87 2.43 -11.09 -26.67
N GLN A 88 3.04 -12.26 -26.53
CA GLN A 88 3.71 -12.96 -27.64
C GLN A 88 3.32 -14.44 -27.66
N THR A 89 2.90 -14.95 -28.82
CA THR A 89 2.57 -16.37 -29.01
C THR A 89 3.83 -17.23 -29.10
N ALA A 90 3.68 -18.56 -29.02
CA ALA A 90 4.78 -19.53 -29.17
C ALA A 90 5.51 -19.43 -30.53
N THR A 91 4.84 -18.93 -31.57
CA THR A 91 5.42 -18.66 -32.90
C THR A 91 6.05 -17.29 -33.04
N GLY A 92 6.03 -16.47 -31.98
CA GLY A 92 6.63 -15.15 -31.94
C GLY A 92 5.72 -14.01 -32.41
N VAL A 93 4.42 -14.26 -32.66
CA VAL A 93 3.46 -13.21 -33.05
C VAL A 93 3.26 -12.26 -31.88
N LYS A 94 3.49 -10.97 -32.10
CA LYS A 94 3.36 -9.91 -31.10
C LYS A 94 1.97 -9.30 -31.17
N LEU A 95 1.36 -9.11 -30.01
CA LEU A 95 -0.03 -8.68 -29.88
C LEU A 95 -0.12 -7.48 -28.92
N ALA A 96 -0.93 -6.48 -29.28
CA ALA A 96 -1.34 -5.40 -28.38
C ALA A 96 -2.81 -5.58 -27.96
N LEU A 97 -3.11 -5.46 -26.68
CA LEU A 97 -4.47 -5.45 -26.15
C LEU A 97 -5.24 -4.24 -26.68
N VAL A 98 -6.41 -4.49 -27.25
CA VAL A 98 -7.33 -3.44 -27.70
C VAL A 98 -8.12 -2.95 -26.49
N LEU A 99 -7.93 -1.69 -26.12
CA LEU A 99 -8.59 -1.11 -24.96
C LEU A 99 -9.94 -0.45 -25.27
N ASP A 100 -10.26 -0.13 -26.52
CA ASP A 100 -11.50 0.52 -27.01
C ASP A 100 -12.40 1.19 -25.93
N GLY A 101 -11.90 2.25 -25.29
CA GLY A 101 -12.64 3.03 -24.29
C GLY A 101 -12.77 2.42 -22.89
N LEU A 102 -12.16 1.26 -22.62
CA LEU A 102 -12.08 0.67 -21.28
C LEU A 102 -11.23 1.54 -20.36
N SER A 103 -11.84 1.97 -19.26
CA SER A 103 -11.15 2.65 -18.16
C SER A 103 -10.37 1.69 -17.25
N GLU A 104 -10.55 0.38 -17.42
CA GLU A 104 -9.97 -0.67 -16.59
C GLU A 104 -9.38 -1.80 -17.43
N VAL A 105 -8.19 -2.26 -17.04
CA VAL A 105 -7.48 -3.39 -17.63
C VAL A 105 -7.36 -4.50 -16.59
N ASN A 106 -7.94 -5.66 -16.90
CA ASN A 106 -7.75 -6.86 -16.10
C ASN A 106 -6.36 -7.46 -16.40
N VAL A 107 -5.56 -7.72 -15.37
CA VAL A 107 -4.20 -8.28 -15.53
C VAL A 107 -4.16 -9.62 -16.28
N HIS A 108 -5.22 -10.42 -16.23
CA HIS A 108 -5.27 -11.67 -16.99
C HIS A 108 -5.17 -11.44 -18.49
N ALA A 109 -5.69 -10.31 -19.01
CA ALA A 109 -5.57 -9.89 -20.40
C ALA A 109 -4.11 -9.77 -20.87
N LEU A 110 -3.18 -9.63 -19.93
CA LEU A 110 -1.74 -9.40 -20.15
C LEU A 110 -0.90 -10.62 -19.72
N GLY A 111 -1.54 -11.77 -19.55
CA GLY A 111 -0.89 -13.06 -19.32
C GLY A 111 -0.53 -13.34 -17.86
N VAL A 112 -0.98 -12.48 -16.92
CA VAL A 112 -0.87 -12.75 -15.49
C VAL A 112 -1.81 -13.91 -15.13
N ARG A 113 -1.33 -14.87 -14.34
CA ARG A 113 -2.06 -16.10 -14.02
C ARG A 113 -2.72 -16.04 -12.64
N GLY A 114 -1.98 -15.63 -11.61
CA GLY A 114 -2.50 -15.62 -10.23
C GLY A 114 -2.84 -17.02 -9.70
N ASP A 115 -2.14 -18.04 -10.18
CA ASP A 115 -2.39 -19.47 -9.93
C ASP A 115 -1.65 -20.04 -8.69
N GLY A 116 -0.89 -19.21 -7.99
CA GLY A 116 -0.06 -19.57 -6.85
C GLY A 116 1.19 -20.38 -7.19
N LYS A 117 1.53 -20.53 -8.47
CA LYS A 117 2.64 -21.38 -8.95
C LYS A 117 3.59 -20.65 -9.89
N SER A 118 3.04 -20.01 -10.92
CA SER A 118 3.78 -19.35 -11.98
C SER A 118 4.39 -18.03 -11.50
N ASP A 119 5.57 -17.66 -12.00
CA ASP A 119 6.11 -16.32 -11.77
C ASP A 119 5.30 -15.28 -12.55
N ASP A 120 4.47 -14.52 -11.85
CA ASP A 120 3.61 -13.50 -12.42
C ASP A 120 4.34 -12.16 -12.62
N ALA A 121 5.51 -11.96 -12.01
CA ALA A 121 6.18 -10.66 -11.98
C ALA A 121 6.50 -10.08 -13.38
N PRO A 122 7.02 -10.87 -14.36
CA PRO A 122 7.25 -10.35 -15.71
C PRO A 122 5.97 -9.88 -16.41
N ALA A 123 4.85 -10.59 -16.21
CA ALA A 123 3.56 -10.21 -16.79
C ALA A 123 2.91 -9.03 -16.07
N LEU A 124 3.05 -8.96 -14.74
CA LEU A 124 2.61 -7.82 -13.94
C LEU A 124 3.36 -6.54 -14.30
N ASN A 125 4.68 -6.59 -14.53
CA ASN A 125 5.45 -5.41 -14.95
C ASN A 125 5.03 -4.91 -16.34
N ARG A 126 4.72 -5.80 -17.29
CA ARG A 126 4.09 -5.37 -18.56
C ARG A 126 2.73 -4.71 -18.33
N ALA A 127 1.94 -5.28 -17.42
CA ALA A 127 0.64 -4.73 -17.07
C ALA A 127 0.69 -3.35 -16.43
N ILE A 128 1.67 -3.14 -15.54
CA ILE A 128 1.98 -1.83 -14.96
C ILE A 128 2.40 -0.85 -16.05
N ALA A 129 3.36 -1.22 -16.90
CA ALA A 129 3.82 -0.36 -18.00
C ALA A 129 2.67 0.05 -18.93
N ARG A 130 1.76 -0.89 -19.25
CA ARG A 130 0.56 -0.62 -20.03
C ARG A 130 -0.37 0.38 -19.34
N ALA A 131 -0.62 0.20 -18.04
CA ALA A 131 -1.47 1.09 -17.25
C ALA A 131 -0.86 2.51 -17.17
N GLN A 132 0.44 2.63 -16.93
CA GLN A 132 1.17 3.92 -16.93
C GLN A 132 1.02 4.65 -18.26
N LYS A 133 1.18 3.93 -19.39
CA LYS A 133 1.06 4.51 -20.74
C LYS A 133 -0.35 4.99 -21.07
N THR A 134 -1.37 4.34 -20.53
CA THR A 134 -2.77 4.53 -20.95
C THR A 134 -3.63 5.28 -19.94
N GLY A 135 -3.16 5.42 -18.70
CA GLY A 135 -3.94 5.94 -17.58
C GLY A 135 -5.06 4.99 -17.11
N ALA A 136 -5.09 3.76 -17.60
CA ALA A 136 -6.13 2.80 -17.23
C ALA A 136 -5.95 2.27 -15.80
N ILE A 137 -7.06 1.94 -15.14
CA ILE A 137 -7.06 1.27 -13.84
C ILE A 137 -6.60 -0.17 -14.05
N LEU A 138 -5.54 -0.59 -13.37
CA LEU A 138 -5.08 -1.97 -13.39
C LEU A 138 -5.78 -2.79 -12.33
N ARG A 139 -6.66 -3.72 -12.75
CA ARG A 139 -7.40 -4.59 -11.85
C ARG A 139 -6.77 -5.97 -11.74
N LEU A 140 -6.61 -6.41 -10.49
CA LEU A 140 -6.17 -7.75 -10.12
C LEU A 140 -7.35 -8.52 -9.51
N PRO A 141 -7.87 -9.54 -10.20
CA PRO A 141 -8.87 -10.43 -9.63
C PRO A 141 -8.38 -11.17 -8.38
N ALA A 142 -9.27 -11.98 -7.80
CA ALA A 142 -8.90 -12.90 -6.75
C ALA A 142 -7.89 -13.93 -7.30
N GLY A 143 -6.80 -14.16 -6.58
CA GLY A 143 -5.71 -15.02 -7.02
C GLY A 143 -4.50 -14.91 -6.11
N THR A 144 -3.61 -15.89 -6.22
CA THR A 144 -2.30 -15.86 -5.56
C THR A 144 -1.25 -15.61 -6.62
N TYR A 145 -0.66 -14.42 -6.61
CA TYR A 145 0.30 -13.95 -7.59
C TYR A 145 1.72 -14.18 -7.07
N ARG A 146 2.49 -15.08 -7.69
CA ARG A 146 3.86 -15.33 -7.25
C ARG A 146 4.81 -14.35 -7.93
N TYR A 147 5.83 -13.86 -7.21
CA TYR A 147 6.81 -12.95 -7.80
C TYR A 147 8.24 -13.41 -7.53
N GLY A 148 8.99 -13.58 -8.62
CA GLY A 148 10.43 -13.86 -8.63
C GLY A 148 11.29 -12.61 -8.86
N SER A 149 10.67 -11.49 -9.23
CA SER A 149 11.31 -10.18 -9.42
C SER A 149 10.47 -9.06 -8.80
N GLU A 150 11.10 -7.90 -8.62
CA GLU A 150 10.45 -6.68 -8.13
C GLU A 150 9.43 -6.14 -9.14
N LEU A 151 8.34 -5.54 -8.64
CA LEU A 151 7.39 -4.77 -9.43
C LEU A 151 7.80 -3.30 -9.48
N GLU A 152 7.83 -2.70 -10.66
CA GLU A 152 8.34 -1.35 -10.86
C GLU A 152 7.24 -0.38 -11.30
N ILE A 153 6.97 0.65 -10.50
CA ILE A 153 6.07 1.75 -10.84
C ILE A 153 6.86 3.05 -10.87
N SER A 154 6.82 3.73 -12.01
CA SER A 154 7.55 4.98 -12.27
C SER A 154 6.64 6.15 -12.69
N ASP A 155 5.32 5.93 -12.69
CA ASP A 155 4.31 6.90 -13.08
C ASP A 155 3.01 6.62 -12.32
N ALA A 156 2.14 7.62 -12.21
CA ALA A 156 0.88 7.50 -11.50
C ALA A 156 -0.05 6.49 -12.21
N ILE A 157 -0.46 5.46 -11.46
CA ILE A 157 -1.48 4.49 -11.86
C ILE A 157 -2.49 4.29 -10.74
N THR A 158 -3.62 3.69 -11.07
CA THR A 158 -4.48 3.04 -10.08
C THR A 158 -4.32 1.53 -10.21
N LEU A 159 -3.82 0.88 -9.17
CA LEU A 159 -3.75 -0.58 -9.07
C LEU A 159 -4.72 -1.05 -7.98
N ARG A 160 -5.67 -1.91 -8.34
CA ARG A 160 -6.74 -2.36 -7.45
C ARG A 160 -6.89 -3.89 -7.46
N GLY A 161 -6.73 -4.51 -6.30
CA GLY A 161 -7.05 -5.92 -6.07
C GLY A 161 -8.54 -6.16 -5.78
N ALA A 162 -8.90 -7.43 -5.61
CA ALA A 162 -10.23 -7.90 -5.24
C ALA A 162 -10.46 -7.93 -3.70
N GLY A 163 -9.52 -7.43 -2.90
CA GLY A 163 -9.58 -7.40 -1.43
C GLY A 163 -8.35 -8.05 -0.77
N ILE A 164 -8.03 -7.62 0.45
CA ILE A 164 -6.83 -8.07 1.22
C ILE A 164 -6.77 -9.57 1.52
N ARG A 165 -7.88 -10.30 1.34
CA ARG A 165 -7.95 -11.76 1.49
C ARG A 165 -8.06 -12.50 0.16
N TYR A 166 -8.19 -11.80 -0.96
CA TYR A 166 -8.50 -12.37 -2.26
C TYR A 166 -7.37 -12.15 -3.28
N THR A 167 -6.77 -10.96 -3.33
CA THR A 167 -5.57 -10.69 -4.13
C THR A 167 -4.35 -10.78 -3.22
N ILE A 168 -3.58 -11.85 -3.38
CA ILE A 168 -2.44 -12.17 -2.50
C ILE A 168 -1.18 -12.24 -3.36
N PHE A 169 -0.22 -11.37 -3.10
CA PHE A 169 1.14 -11.50 -3.64
C PHE A 169 2.00 -12.35 -2.71
N GLN A 170 2.80 -13.25 -3.26
CA GLN A 170 3.72 -14.06 -2.49
C GLN A 170 5.08 -14.22 -3.18
N PRO A 171 6.21 -14.08 -2.46
CA PRO A 171 7.52 -14.23 -3.06
C PRO A 171 7.74 -15.67 -3.50
N MET A 172 8.44 -15.86 -4.62
CA MET A 172 8.94 -17.17 -5.02
C MET A 172 9.94 -17.73 -4.00
N GLY A 173 10.12 -19.05 -4.00
CA GLY A 173 11.14 -19.68 -3.16
C GLY A 173 12.52 -19.15 -3.54
N GLY A 174 13.33 -18.78 -2.54
CA GLY A 174 14.66 -18.22 -2.77
C GLY A 174 14.68 -16.72 -3.10
N TYR A 175 13.52 -16.04 -3.15
CA TYR A 175 13.47 -14.61 -3.43
C TYR A 175 14.03 -13.77 -2.26
N SER A 176 14.74 -12.70 -2.58
CA SER A 176 15.27 -11.69 -1.66
C SER A 176 15.30 -10.35 -2.41
N GLY A 177 14.81 -9.29 -1.78
CA GLY A 177 14.57 -8.02 -2.47
C GLY A 177 13.25 -7.36 -2.08
N TRP A 178 12.81 -6.40 -2.87
CA TRP A 178 11.58 -5.64 -2.66
C TRP A 178 10.45 -6.16 -3.53
N PHE A 179 9.27 -6.39 -2.94
CA PHE A 179 8.09 -6.73 -3.73
C PHE A 179 7.77 -5.64 -4.76
N MET A 180 7.81 -4.36 -4.36
CA MET A 180 7.43 -3.26 -5.24
C MET A 180 8.25 -1.99 -4.96
N SER A 181 8.73 -1.36 -6.03
CA SER A 181 9.26 0.00 -6.04
C SER A 181 8.29 0.97 -6.69
N ILE A 182 8.08 2.09 -6.01
CA ILE A 182 7.46 3.29 -6.57
C ILE A 182 8.54 4.36 -6.62
N THR A 183 8.98 4.72 -7.82
CA THR A 183 10.12 5.61 -8.02
C THR A 183 9.68 6.86 -8.75
N GLU A 184 9.78 8.02 -8.09
CA GLU A 184 9.49 9.33 -8.68
C GLU A 184 8.18 9.35 -9.49
N SER A 185 7.04 8.95 -8.89
CA SER A 185 5.74 8.83 -9.58
C SER A 185 5.08 10.19 -9.92
N ASN A 186 5.87 11.09 -10.51
CA ASN A 186 5.62 12.48 -10.83
C ASN A 186 5.48 13.45 -9.63
N PHE A 187 5.85 14.71 -9.91
CA PHE A 187 5.83 15.83 -8.97
C PHE A 187 4.91 16.91 -9.51
N ILE A 188 4.12 17.52 -8.62
CA ILE A 188 3.38 18.73 -8.99
C ILE A 188 4.40 19.84 -9.13
N ASN A 189 4.74 20.18 -10.37
CA ASN A 189 5.67 21.25 -10.64
C ASN A 189 5.21 22.51 -9.87
N THR A 190 6.14 23.13 -9.13
CA THR A 190 5.90 24.35 -8.35
C THR A 190 5.37 25.50 -9.20
N SER A 191 5.40 25.38 -10.52
CA SER A 191 4.74 26.28 -11.48
C SER A 191 3.22 26.41 -11.30
N ASN A 192 2.55 25.52 -10.55
CA ASN A 192 1.16 25.73 -10.11
C ASN A 192 0.98 26.79 -9.01
N GLN A 193 2.05 27.46 -8.59
CA GLN A 193 1.99 28.64 -7.71
C GLN A 193 1.89 29.96 -8.48
N GLY A 194 1.89 29.94 -9.82
CA GLY A 194 1.65 31.12 -10.65
C GLY A 194 0.17 31.53 -10.71
N PRO A 195 -0.16 32.73 -11.23
CA PRO A 195 -1.54 33.21 -11.35
C PRO A 195 -2.43 32.39 -12.30
N ARG A 196 -1.84 31.44 -13.05
CA ARG A 196 -2.56 30.48 -13.89
C ARG A 196 -2.16 29.08 -13.47
N VAL A 197 -3.11 28.33 -12.93
CA VAL A 197 -2.94 26.91 -12.62
C VAL A 197 -2.81 26.15 -13.95
N ASN A 198 -1.73 25.39 -14.12
CA ASN A 198 -1.60 24.46 -15.23
C ASN A 198 -1.91 23.04 -14.74
N LEU A 199 -3.16 22.64 -14.89
CA LEU A 199 -3.62 21.30 -14.51
C LEU A 199 -2.92 20.18 -15.28
N SER A 200 -2.34 20.45 -16.46
CA SER A 200 -1.59 19.42 -17.20
C SER A 200 -0.29 18.99 -16.51
N ASN A 201 0.18 19.74 -15.51
CA ASN A 201 1.38 19.43 -14.73
C ASN A 201 1.06 18.64 -13.44
N ASP A 202 -0.22 18.35 -13.18
CA ASP A 202 -0.66 17.58 -12.01
C ASP A 202 -0.88 16.11 -12.42
N THR A 203 0.24 15.39 -12.62
CA THR A 203 0.25 13.97 -12.99
C THR A 203 0.62 13.06 -11.81
N ALA A 204 0.61 13.59 -10.59
CA ALA A 204 0.86 12.83 -9.37
C ALA A 204 -0.42 12.09 -8.93
N GLY A 205 -0.31 11.22 -7.91
CA GLY A 205 -1.48 10.58 -7.31
C GLY A 205 -1.63 9.08 -7.57
N LEU A 206 -0.54 8.34 -7.43
CA LEU A 206 -0.57 6.87 -7.45
C LEU A 206 -1.55 6.32 -6.42
N THR A 207 -2.45 5.45 -6.86
CA THR A 207 -3.45 4.80 -6.02
C THR A 207 -3.21 3.29 -5.96
N LEU A 208 -3.06 2.74 -4.76
CA LEU A 208 -2.96 1.30 -4.51
C LEU A 208 -4.11 0.87 -3.63
N ALA A 209 -4.81 -0.22 -3.99
CA ALA A 209 -5.97 -0.65 -3.22
C ALA A 209 -6.15 -2.17 -3.14
N ALA A 210 -6.60 -2.63 -1.98
CA ALA A 210 -7.31 -3.91 -1.80
C ALA A 210 -6.50 -5.18 -2.13
N PHE A 211 -5.28 -5.31 -1.59
CA PHE A 211 -4.48 -6.53 -1.73
C PHE A 211 -3.59 -6.80 -0.51
N SER A 212 -2.97 -7.97 -0.46
CA SER A 212 -1.96 -8.28 0.54
C SER A 212 -0.68 -8.86 -0.06
N VAL A 213 0.43 -8.68 0.66
CA VAL A 213 1.73 -9.30 0.34
C VAL A 213 2.10 -10.20 1.51
N ARG A 214 2.33 -11.49 1.26
CA ARG A 214 2.50 -12.49 2.32
C ARG A 214 3.66 -13.41 2.06
N SER A 215 4.43 -13.70 3.10
CA SER A 215 5.44 -14.76 3.11
C SER A 215 5.28 -15.63 4.36
N SER A 216 6.03 -16.73 4.44
CA SER A 216 6.14 -17.55 5.65
C SER A 216 7.24 -17.09 6.59
N ARG A 217 7.94 -15.99 6.26
CA ARG A 217 9.25 -15.62 6.82
C ARG A 217 10.31 -16.71 6.57
N ASP A 218 11.59 -16.39 6.72
CA ASP A 218 12.72 -17.34 6.70
C ASP A 218 12.79 -18.28 5.48
N LEU A 219 12.63 -17.74 4.26
CA LEU A 219 12.78 -18.52 3.01
C LEU A 219 14.24 -18.97 2.71
N GLY A 220 15.17 -18.71 3.63
CA GLY A 220 16.59 -19.09 3.49
C GLY A 220 17.39 -18.28 2.47
N SER A 221 16.80 -17.24 1.87
CA SER A 221 17.38 -16.42 0.80
C SER A 221 17.75 -15.00 1.18
N GLY A 222 17.52 -14.62 2.43
CA GLY A 222 17.66 -13.23 2.90
C GLY A 222 16.32 -12.48 2.90
N PRO A 223 16.36 -11.18 3.25
CA PRO A 223 15.16 -10.44 3.60
C PRO A 223 14.27 -10.20 2.38
N GLN A 224 13.01 -10.64 2.50
CA GLN A 224 11.95 -10.15 1.62
C GLN A 224 11.41 -8.84 2.20
N ASN A 225 11.32 -7.81 1.38
CA ASN A 225 10.77 -6.50 1.73
C ASN A 225 9.46 -6.28 0.98
N GLY A 226 8.64 -5.37 1.49
CA GLY A 226 7.35 -5.03 0.92
C GLY A 226 7.44 -3.94 -0.15
N ILE A 227 6.82 -2.81 0.13
CA ILE A 227 6.73 -1.68 -0.80
C ILE A 227 7.69 -0.58 -0.37
N ARG A 228 8.51 -0.07 -1.31
CA ARG A 228 9.29 1.14 -1.13
C ARG A 228 8.83 2.26 -2.06
N CYS A 229 8.82 3.47 -1.53
CA CYS A 229 8.62 4.71 -2.28
C CYS A 229 9.96 5.45 -2.28
N VAL A 230 10.62 5.48 -3.43
CA VAL A 230 11.92 6.10 -3.65
C VAL A 230 11.76 7.40 -4.45
N GLY A 231 12.62 8.36 -4.18
CA GLY A 231 12.54 9.68 -4.80
C GLY A 231 11.36 10.50 -4.29
N ARG A 232 10.79 11.33 -5.16
CA ARG A 232 9.72 12.28 -4.81
C ARG A 232 8.37 11.72 -5.20
N ASN A 233 7.50 11.46 -4.22
CA ASN A 233 6.16 10.91 -4.47
C ASN A 233 5.11 11.78 -3.78
N ASP A 234 4.25 12.41 -4.58
CA ASP A 234 3.22 13.32 -4.12
C ASP A 234 1.81 12.69 -4.27
N ARG A 235 0.90 13.04 -3.36
CA ARG A 235 -0.54 12.73 -3.43
C ARG A 235 -0.92 11.26 -3.57
N MET A 236 -0.06 10.35 -3.14
CA MET A 236 -0.38 8.93 -3.15
C MET A 236 -1.60 8.64 -2.26
N ARG A 237 -2.44 7.69 -2.70
CA ARG A 237 -3.60 7.22 -1.96
C ARG A 237 -3.62 5.72 -1.84
N TRP A 238 -3.42 5.20 -0.64
CA TRP A 238 -3.37 3.77 -0.43
C TRP A 238 -4.55 3.33 0.42
N HIS A 239 -5.19 2.22 0.03
CA HIS A 239 -6.38 1.70 0.69
C HIS A 239 -6.25 0.20 0.93
N ASP A 240 -6.42 -0.24 2.17
CA ASP A 240 -6.52 -1.67 2.49
C ASP A 240 -5.32 -2.46 1.93
N ILE A 241 -4.11 -2.11 2.38
CA ILE A 241 -2.88 -2.80 1.99
C ILE A 241 -2.35 -3.51 3.21
N TYR A 242 -2.20 -4.83 3.10
CA TYR A 242 -1.73 -5.65 4.22
C TYR A 242 -0.45 -6.42 3.86
N ILE A 243 0.63 -6.16 4.58
CA ILE A 243 1.89 -6.90 4.42
C ILE A 243 2.14 -7.74 5.67
N GLU A 244 2.37 -9.03 5.48
CA GLU A 244 2.45 -10.00 6.56
C GLU A 244 3.63 -10.96 6.37
N CYS A 245 4.40 -11.15 7.46
CA CYS A 245 5.44 -12.17 7.58
C CYS A 245 6.54 -12.12 6.51
N LEU A 246 6.77 -10.96 5.88
CA LEU A 246 8.05 -10.71 5.20
C LEU A 246 9.13 -10.45 6.25
N GLU A 247 10.34 -10.98 6.04
CA GLU A 247 11.44 -10.88 7.01
C GLU A 247 11.96 -9.44 7.15
N GLY A 248 11.99 -8.64 6.07
CA GLY A 248 12.54 -7.29 6.07
C GLY A 248 11.52 -6.18 6.34
N THR A 249 11.79 -5.02 5.76
CA THR A 249 10.94 -3.82 5.86
C THR A 249 9.68 -3.98 5.02
N HIS A 250 8.50 -3.73 5.60
CA HIS A 250 7.23 -3.86 4.88
C HIS A 250 6.88 -2.60 4.10
N PHE A 251 7.04 -1.44 4.73
CA PHE A 251 6.77 -0.16 4.10
C PHE A 251 7.95 0.78 4.30
N HIS A 252 8.44 1.37 3.22
CA HIS A 252 9.51 2.35 3.27
C HIS A 252 9.14 3.57 2.44
N PHE A 253 9.05 4.72 3.12
CA PHE A 253 8.74 5.99 2.49
C PHE A 253 9.96 6.90 2.54
N GLY A 254 10.74 6.94 1.45
CA GLY A 254 11.80 7.92 1.21
C GLY A 254 13.12 7.33 0.67
N HIS A 255 14.24 7.69 1.28
CA HIS A 255 15.61 7.46 0.80
C HIS A 255 15.98 5.99 0.81
N PRO A 256 16.47 5.43 -0.32
CA PRO A 256 16.82 4.03 -0.38
C PRO A 256 17.99 3.73 0.56
N ILE A 257 17.91 2.59 1.27
CA ILE A 257 18.88 2.19 2.29
C ILE A 257 20.26 1.85 1.67
N ASP A 258 20.34 1.63 0.36
CA ASP A 258 21.56 1.21 -0.36
C ASP A 258 22.53 2.35 -0.72
N GLY A 259 22.27 3.59 -0.27
CA GLY A 259 23.31 4.56 0.08
C GLY A 259 24.02 5.31 -1.04
N ASN A 260 23.62 5.18 -2.31
CA ASN A 260 24.28 5.86 -3.44
C ASN A 260 23.46 6.97 -4.11
N GLU A 261 22.20 7.16 -3.72
CA GLU A 261 21.33 8.09 -4.44
C GLU A 261 21.33 9.50 -3.81
N ILE A 262 21.91 10.48 -4.51
CA ILE A 262 21.95 11.89 -4.07
C ILE A 262 20.58 12.58 -4.26
N ARG A 263 19.59 11.88 -4.85
CA ARG A 263 18.30 12.48 -5.18
C ARG A 263 17.49 12.76 -3.92
N PRO A 264 16.73 13.87 -3.91
CA PRO A 264 15.76 14.12 -2.85
C PRO A 264 14.75 12.99 -2.78
N ALA A 265 14.53 12.47 -1.58
CA ALA A 265 13.60 11.39 -1.34
C ALA A 265 12.64 11.77 -0.21
N PHE A 266 11.35 11.82 -0.53
CA PHE A 266 10.29 12.20 0.38
C PHE A 266 8.90 11.88 -0.20
N ILE A 267 7.93 11.74 0.71
CA ILE A 267 6.50 11.67 0.35
C ILE A 267 5.78 12.95 0.78
N ARG A 268 4.79 13.39 0.00
CA ARG A 268 4.10 14.67 0.26
C ARG A 268 2.62 14.62 -0.04
N GLU A 269 1.79 15.26 0.78
CA GLU A 269 0.34 15.37 0.53
C GLU A 269 -0.34 13.99 0.34
N CYS A 270 0.20 12.93 0.94
CA CYS A 270 -0.28 11.55 0.75
C CYS A 270 -1.28 11.15 1.83
N ASP A 271 -2.23 10.29 1.46
CA ASP A 271 -3.19 9.70 2.39
C ASP A 271 -3.12 8.18 2.35
N PHE A 272 -2.94 7.55 3.52
CA PHE A 272 -2.85 6.10 3.66
C PHE A 272 -3.99 5.60 4.56
N TYR A 273 -4.83 4.73 4.05
CA TYR A 273 -6.02 4.21 4.73
C TYR A 273 -5.87 2.71 4.96
N ASN A 274 -5.98 2.30 6.24
CA ASN A 274 -5.98 0.90 6.66
C ASN A 274 -4.78 0.10 6.11
N ILE A 275 -3.58 0.66 6.25
CA ILE A 275 -2.34 -0.06 5.97
C ILE A 275 -1.90 -0.85 7.22
N GLU A 276 -1.56 -2.12 7.05
CA GLU A 276 -1.10 -2.99 8.14
C GLU A 276 0.23 -3.64 7.80
N SER A 277 1.19 -3.54 8.72
CA SER A 277 2.40 -4.36 8.75
C SER A 277 2.27 -5.35 9.91
N ARG A 278 2.37 -6.64 9.61
CA ARG A 278 2.36 -7.70 10.64
C ARG A 278 3.58 -8.61 10.54
N GLY A 279 4.36 -8.72 11.62
CA GLY A 279 5.53 -9.60 11.65
C GLY A 279 6.71 -9.10 10.83
N GLY A 280 6.73 -7.81 10.49
CA GLY A 280 7.82 -7.19 9.74
C GLY A 280 9.02 -6.81 10.59
N GLY A 281 10.07 -6.35 9.91
CA GLY A 281 11.36 -6.03 10.51
C GLY A 281 12.15 -7.27 10.90
N ASP A 282 13.42 -7.05 11.20
CA ASP A 282 14.36 -8.12 11.52
C ASP A 282 15.39 -7.71 12.58
N LEU A 283 15.51 -8.52 13.63
CA LEU A 283 16.45 -8.32 14.72
C LEU A 283 17.89 -8.47 14.26
N LYS A 284 18.16 -9.36 13.29
CA LYS A 284 19.53 -9.68 12.88
C LYS A 284 20.14 -8.55 12.07
N SER A 285 19.40 -8.02 11.10
CA SER A 285 19.80 -6.87 10.28
C SER A 285 19.53 -5.53 10.95
N GLY A 286 18.64 -5.49 11.95
CA GLY A 286 18.17 -4.25 12.56
C GLY A 286 17.13 -3.51 11.70
N ALA A 287 16.61 -4.13 10.64
CA ALA A 287 15.63 -3.51 9.76
C ALA A 287 14.32 -3.21 10.52
N PRO A 288 13.80 -1.97 10.48
CA PRO A 288 12.46 -1.63 10.98
C PRO A 288 11.36 -2.27 10.15
N ALA A 289 10.17 -2.48 10.73
CA ALA A 289 9.02 -2.97 9.97
C ALA A 289 8.46 -1.89 9.03
N VAL A 290 8.44 -0.63 9.48
CA VAL A 290 8.00 0.54 8.72
C VAL A 290 9.03 1.66 8.87
N ILE A 291 9.38 2.30 7.76
CA ILE A 291 10.31 3.42 7.71
C ILE A 291 9.61 4.61 7.06
N ILE A 292 9.64 5.77 7.71
CA ILE A 292 9.33 7.06 7.11
C ILE A 292 10.57 7.92 7.25
N ASP A 293 11.21 8.24 6.15
CA ASP A 293 12.41 9.05 6.18
C ASP A 293 12.34 10.25 5.21
N SER A 294 13.39 11.04 5.22
CA SER A 294 13.59 12.07 4.22
C SER A 294 15.06 12.38 4.03
N TYR A 295 15.48 12.56 2.76
CA TYR A 295 16.85 12.83 2.38
C TYR A 295 16.95 13.84 1.24
N GLY A 296 18.13 14.45 1.12
CA GLY A 296 18.51 15.31 0.01
C GLY A 296 18.18 16.80 0.20
N PRO A 297 18.56 17.64 -0.77
CA PRO A 297 18.20 19.05 -0.80
C PRO A 297 16.74 19.25 -1.26
N GLY A 298 16.10 20.32 -0.81
CA GLY A 298 14.70 20.60 -1.18
C GLY A 298 13.75 20.25 -0.05
N ASP A 299 12.47 20.06 -0.35
CA ASP A 299 11.46 19.77 0.67
C ASP A 299 11.74 18.44 1.39
N ALA A 300 10.98 18.16 2.44
CA ALA A 300 11.06 16.92 3.20
C ALA A 300 9.69 16.25 3.28
N THR A 301 9.64 15.01 3.76
CA THR A 301 8.39 14.27 3.96
C THR A 301 7.40 15.11 4.76
N ASN A 302 6.25 15.47 4.17
CA ASN A 302 5.31 16.38 4.81
C ASN A 302 3.85 16.25 4.38
N LEU A 303 2.94 16.76 5.22
CA LEU A 303 1.50 16.82 4.94
C LEU A 303 0.91 15.45 4.58
N CYS A 304 1.34 14.39 5.27
CA CYS A 304 0.82 13.05 5.03
C CYS A 304 -0.08 12.59 6.18
N ASN A 305 -1.17 11.92 5.84
CA ASN A 305 -2.13 11.40 6.80
C ASN A 305 -2.15 9.87 6.75
N PHE A 306 -2.19 9.25 7.93
CA PHE A 306 -2.27 7.81 8.10
C PHE A 306 -3.51 7.49 8.93
N PHE A 307 -4.50 6.85 8.31
CA PHE A 307 -5.77 6.48 8.92
C PHE A 307 -5.79 4.98 9.22
N ALA A 308 -5.98 4.62 10.48
CA ALA A 308 -6.01 3.24 10.96
C ALA A 308 -4.76 2.43 10.54
N CYS A 309 -3.58 3.04 10.58
CA CYS A 309 -2.31 2.34 10.37
C CYS A 309 -2.05 1.37 11.54
N ARG A 310 -1.61 0.15 11.23
CA ARG A 310 -1.37 -0.88 12.25
C ARG A 310 0.00 -1.52 12.05
N ILE A 311 0.79 -1.57 13.13
CA ILE A 311 2.09 -2.22 13.16
C ILE A 311 2.06 -3.26 14.27
N VAL A 312 1.98 -4.53 13.87
CA VAL A 312 1.66 -5.64 14.76
C VAL A 312 2.79 -6.64 14.75
N TYR A 313 3.30 -6.98 15.94
CA TYR A 313 4.37 -7.94 16.15
C TYR A 313 5.65 -7.66 15.35
N PRO A 314 6.22 -6.43 15.36
CA PRO A 314 7.48 -6.20 14.68
C PRO A 314 8.60 -7.00 15.36
N TYR A 315 9.48 -7.60 14.56
CA TYR A 315 10.67 -8.32 15.02
C TYR A 315 11.87 -7.38 15.10
N GLY A 316 11.66 -6.12 15.48
CA GLY A 316 12.68 -5.07 15.45
C GLY A 316 12.05 -3.76 15.85
N THR A 317 12.57 -2.65 15.33
CA THR A 317 11.86 -1.37 15.43
C THR A 317 10.55 -1.48 14.65
N GLY A 318 9.42 -1.07 15.24
CA GLY A 318 8.13 -1.11 14.55
C GLY A 318 8.03 -0.03 13.48
N LEU A 319 7.98 1.22 13.91
CA LEU A 319 8.01 2.41 13.06
C LEU A 319 9.27 3.20 13.34
N ASP A 320 10.08 3.45 12.32
CA ASP A 320 11.24 4.34 12.39
C ASP A 320 10.98 5.59 11.54
N ILE A 321 10.95 6.75 12.20
CA ILE A 321 10.83 8.06 11.57
C ILE A 321 12.19 8.74 11.66
N VAL A 322 12.88 8.87 10.52
CA VAL A 322 14.27 9.36 10.52
C VAL A 322 14.48 10.48 9.50
N CYS A 323 14.84 11.66 9.97
CA CYS A 323 15.17 12.78 9.09
C CYS A 323 16.68 12.86 8.87
N HIS A 324 17.16 12.34 7.74
CA HIS A 324 18.55 12.49 7.32
C HIS A 324 18.84 13.84 6.66
N ALA A 325 17.80 14.54 6.19
CA ALA A 325 17.93 15.85 5.58
C ALA A 325 18.50 16.90 6.55
N THR A 326 19.58 17.57 6.12
CA THR A 326 20.26 18.57 6.95
C THR A 326 19.54 19.91 6.98
N ARG A 327 18.68 20.20 5.99
CA ARG A 327 18.01 21.51 5.85
C ARG A 327 16.57 21.51 6.30
N ASN A 328 15.76 20.56 5.83
CA ASN A 328 14.33 20.53 6.11
C ASN A 328 13.98 19.40 7.07
N ALA A 329 12.97 19.63 7.90
CA ALA A 329 12.44 18.65 8.82
C ALA A 329 11.29 17.88 8.17
N ILE A 330 11.19 16.58 8.49
CA ILE A 330 9.94 15.84 8.31
C ILE A 330 8.89 16.56 9.16
N ARG A 331 7.70 16.85 8.62
CA ARG A 331 6.72 17.67 9.36
C ARG A 331 5.28 17.43 8.98
N ARG A 332 4.35 17.73 9.89
CA ARG A 332 2.90 17.63 9.63
C ARG A 332 2.49 16.23 9.18
N LEU A 333 3.03 15.22 9.87
CA LEU A 333 2.53 13.86 9.75
C LEU A 333 1.40 13.69 10.78
N THR A 334 0.26 13.22 10.29
CA THR A 334 -0.90 13.00 11.16
C THR A 334 -1.31 11.54 11.12
N PHE A 335 -1.31 10.91 12.29
CA PHE A 335 -1.79 9.55 12.46
C PHE A 335 -3.13 9.58 13.18
N PHE A 336 -4.11 8.90 12.63
CA PHE A 336 -5.41 8.67 13.24
C PHE A 336 -5.56 7.19 13.52
N ASN A 337 -5.77 6.83 14.79
CA ASN A 337 -5.94 5.45 15.23
C ASN A 337 -4.74 4.54 14.86
N LEU A 338 -3.51 5.05 15.07
CA LEU A 338 -2.30 4.24 14.93
C LEU A 338 -2.24 3.19 16.04
N LEU A 339 -2.18 1.91 15.68
CA LEU A 339 -2.01 0.80 16.60
C LEU A 339 -0.60 0.22 16.49
N MET A 340 0.09 0.12 17.62
CA MET A 340 1.40 -0.53 17.71
C MET A 340 1.38 -1.60 18.79
N HIS A 341 1.74 -2.83 18.40
CA HIS A 341 1.71 -3.98 19.31
C HIS A 341 3.01 -4.79 19.21
N GLY A 342 3.76 -4.90 20.31
CA GLY A 342 5.00 -5.67 20.36
C GLY A 342 4.81 -7.17 20.23
N ALA A 343 5.86 -7.87 19.77
CA ALA A 343 5.84 -9.30 19.42
C ALA A 343 5.98 -10.28 20.60
N GLY A 344 5.95 -9.82 21.86
CA GLY A 344 6.14 -10.67 23.03
C GLY A 344 5.13 -11.83 23.14
N SER A 345 3.92 -11.69 22.61
CA SER A 345 2.91 -12.77 22.57
C SER A 345 3.27 -13.92 21.64
N VAL A 346 4.21 -13.72 20.70
CA VAL A 346 4.69 -14.75 19.76
C VAL A 346 6.10 -15.23 20.10
N GLY A 347 6.59 -14.94 21.31
CA GLY A 347 7.89 -15.44 21.81
C GLY A 347 9.10 -14.63 21.35
N VAL A 348 8.91 -13.55 20.60
CA VAL A 348 9.98 -12.67 20.13
C VAL A 348 10.32 -11.67 21.22
N LYS A 349 11.56 -11.74 21.74
CA LYS A 349 12.09 -10.75 22.69
C LYS A 349 12.95 -9.75 21.94
N THR A 350 12.54 -8.49 21.97
CA THR A 350 13.30 -7.38 21.42
C THR A 350 13.37 -6.25 22.43
N ASP A 351 14.47 -5.50 22.39
CA ASP A 351 14.65 -4.24 23.12
C ASP A 351 14.46 -3.04 22.18
N ALA A 352 14.34 -3.29 20.86
CA ALA A 352 14.11 -2.24 19.88
C ALA A 352 12.76 -1.56 20.17
N PRO A 353 12.69 -0.23 20.05
CA PRO A 353 11.48 0.52 20.37
C PRO A 353 10.34 0.16 19.40
N LEU A 354 9.09 0.26 19.84
CA LEU A 354 7.97 0.14 18.89
C LEU A 354 7.99 1.29 17.89
N MET A 355 8.19 2.52 18.37
CA MET A 355 8.37 3.72 17.55
C MET A 355 9.70 4.39 17.87
N HIS A 356 10.50 4.67 16.85
CA HIS A 356 11.75 5.43 16.95
C HIS A 356 11.63 6.71 16.13
N ILE A 357 11.94 7.85 16.72
CA ILE A 357 11.93 9.15 16.06
C ILE A 357 13.31 9.76 16.19
N ARG A 358 13.95 10.08 15.07
CA ARG A 358 15.33 10.56 15.03
C ARG A 358 15.49 11.77 14.11
N GLY A 359 16.21 12.78 14.59
CA GLY A 359 16.50 13.98 13.82
C GLY A 359 15.36 14.99 13.82
N ALA A 360 15.32 15.86 12.80
CA ALA A 360 14.35 16.94 12.70
C ALA A 360 12.95 16.43 12.29
N PHE A 361 12.04 16.32 13.26
CA PHE A 361 10.66 15.91 13.06
C PHE A 361 9.69 16.84 13.78
N TYR A 362 8.90 17.62 13.03
CA TYR A 362 8.15 18.77 13.56
C TYR A 362 6.64 18.68 13.38
N TRP A 363 5.90 19.25 14.34
CA TRP A 363 4.45 19.55 14.22
C TRP A 363 3.63 18.35 13.74
N SER A 364 3.81 17.22 14.38
CA SER A 364 3.17 15.96 14.00
C SER A 364 2.31 15.43 15.13
N SER A 365 1.23 14.74 14.79
CA SER A 365 0.18 14.39 15.74
C SER A 365 -0.24 12.93 15.60
N PHE A 366 -0.46 12.29 16.74
CA PHE A 366 -0.91 10.90 16.85
C PHE A 366 -2.21 10.88 17.66
N TYR A 367 -3.34 10.86 16.97
CA TYR A 367 -4.67 10.85 17.57
C TYR A 367 -5.20 9.42 17.72
N ALA A 368 -5.88 9.15 18.84
CA ALA A 368 -6.34 7.81 19.22
C ALA A 368 -5.23 6.74 19.12
N PHE A 369 -4.01 7.11 19.50
CA PHE A 369 -2.84 6.26 19.47
C PHE A 369 -2.99 5.06 20.43
N GLN A 370 -2.73 3.85 19.96
CA GLN A 370 -2.81 2.64 20.78
C GLN A 370 -1.46 1.97 20.85
N LEU A 371 -0.92 1.86 22.06
CA LEU A 371 0.40 1.30 22.29
C LEU A 371 0.32 0.08 23.21
N ASN A 372 1.00 -0.99 22.80
CA ASN A 372 1.17 -2.19 23.61
C ASN A 372 2.61 -2.72 23.50
N SER A 373 3.50 -2.30 24.41
CA SER A 373 4.86 -2.83 24.52
C SER A 373 4.85 -4.10 25.38
N THR A 374 5.20 -5.23 24.78
CA THR A 374 5.05 -6.56 25.41
C THR A 374 6.37 -7.16 25.89
N SER A 375 7.51 -6.50 25.65
CA SER A 375 8.84 -6.92 26.13
C SER A 375 9.35 -6.00 27.24
N SER A 376 10.00 -6.56 28.27
CA SER A 376 10.33 -5.84 29.51
C SER A 376 11.36 -4.72 29.36
N ARG A 377 12.03 -4.65 28.21
CA ARG A 377 13.04 -3.64 27.87
C ARG A 377 12.68 -2.87 26.59
N GLN A 378 11.56 -3.20 25.97
CA GLN A 378 11.10 -2.52 24.77
C GLN A 378 10.45 -1.20 25.15
N VAL A 379 11.02 -0.11 24.66
CA VAL A 379 10.41 1.22 24.76
C VAL A 379 9.24 1.31 23.79
N GLY A 380 8.13 1.90 24.19
CA GLY A 380 7.02 2.20 23.31
C GLY A 380 7.40 3.23 22.25
N VAL A 381 7.67 4.46 22.67
CA VAL A 381 8.12 5.55 21.80
C VAL A 381 9.46 6.09 22.29
N LYS A 382 10.45 6.15 21.39
CA LYS A 382 11.78 6.72 21.68
C LYS A 382 12.07 7.89 20.75
N THR A 383 12.50 9.02 21.30
CA THR A 383 13.01 10.16 20.52
C THR A 383 14.50 10.38 20.77
N GLU A 384 15.27 10.64 19.71
CA GLU A 384 16.71 10.92 19.81
C GLU A 384 17.12 12.03 18.82
N ALA A 385 18.22 12.72 19.15
CA ALA A 385 18.83 13.66 18.22
C ALA A 385 19.60 12.91 17.13
N LEU A 386 19.57 13.44 15.91
CA LEU A 386 20.40 12.99 14.79
C LEU A 386 20.94 14.22 14.06
N ASN A 387 22.24 14.21 13.76
CA ASN A 387 22.92 15.32 13.07
C ASN A 387 22.72 16.69 13.76
N GLY A 388 22.71 16.70 15.10
CA GLY A 388 22.51 17.92 15.90
C GLY A 388 21.09 18.48 15.89
N ARG A 389 20.12 17.74 15.32
CA ARG A 389 18.71 18.14 15.26
C ARG A 389 17.85 17.10 15.98
N SER A 390 16.74 17.54 16.55
CA SER A 390 15.84 16.72 17.35
C SER A 390 14.39 16.99 16.96
N ALA A 391 13.48 16.15 17.44
CA ALA A 391 12.05 16.31 17.20
C ALA A 391 11.47 17.46 18.04
N ASP A 392 10.46 18.15 17.53
CA ASP A 392 9.83 19.30 18.21
C ASP A 392 8.34 19.41 17.89
N GLY A 393 7.52 19.77 18.88
CA GLY A 393 6.09 19.96 18.67
C GLY A 393 5.36 18.67 18.30
N LEU A 394 5.61 17.59 19.04
CA LEU A 394 4.89 16.33 18.84
C LEU A 394 3.73 16.20 19.82
N ARG A 395 2.58 15.74 19.32
CA ARG A 395 1.39 15.47 20.12
C ARG A 395 0.99 14.01 20.05
N PHE A 396 0.85 13.36 21.20
CA PHE A 396 0.35 12.00 21.35
C PHE A 396 -0.94 12.02 22.17
N GLU A 397 -2.04 11.52 21.61
CA GLU A 397 -3.33 11.38 22.30
C GLU A 397 -3.83 9.95 22.14
N GLY A 398 -4.04 9.20 23.22
CA GLY A 398 -4.46 7.81 23.08
C GLY A 398 -4.60 6.96 24.34
N ASP A 399 -4.30 5.66 24.19
CA ASP A 399 -4.35 4.63 25.23
C ASP A 399 -3.06 3.78 25.21
N ILE A 400 -2.50 3.47 26.38
CA ILE A 400 -1.40 2.49 26.54
C ILE A 400 -1.93 1.32 27.34
N SER A 401 -1.96 0.12 26.74
CA SER A 401 -2.60 -1.05 27.35
C SER A 401 -1.67 -1.87 28.24
N SER A 402 -0.42 -2.10 27.81
CA SER A 402 0.62 -2.69 28.64
C SER A 402 2.00 -2.19 28.23
N GLY A 403 2.85 -1.96 29.21
CA GLY A 403 4.26 -1.69 29.01
C GLY A 403 5.02 -2.69 29.84
N ALA A 404 5.35 -3.86 29.31
CA ALA A 404 6.38 -4.64 29.99
C ALA A 404 7.67 -3.78 30.14
N GLY A 405 7.96 -2.91 29.16
CA GLY A 405 9.09 -1.97 29.12
C GLY A 405 8.79 -0.56 29.61
N GLU A 406 9.35 0.46 28.95
CA GLU A 406 9.01 1.88 29.21
C GLU A 406 8.01 2.36 28.15
N GLY A 407 7.08 3.26 28.50
CA GLY A 407 6.11 3.81 27.56
C GLY A 407 6.76 4.80 26.60
N PHE A 408 7.42 5.82 27.16
CA PHE A 408 8.09 6.89 26.43
C PHE A 408 9.52 7.09 26.94
N ALA A 409 10.46 7.29 26.03
CA ALA A 409 11.81 7.74 26.30
C ALA A 409 12.15 8.93 25.41
N PHE A 410 12.15 10.13 25.99
CA PHE A 410 12.47 11.37 25.30
C PHE A 410 13.92 11.76 25.55
N ASP A 411 14.85 11.26 24.73
CA ASP A 411 16.28 11.49 24.95
C ASP A 411 16.74 12.86 24.42
N ALA A 412 16.03 13.40 23.42
CA ALA A 412 16.26 14.74 22.89
C ALA A 412 15.01 15.32 22.22
N GLY A 413 14.89 16.65 22.19
CA GLY A 413 13.82 17.39 21.49
C GLY A 413 13.04 18.37 22.36
N GLY A 414 11.98 18.94 21.82
CA GLY A 414 11.18 19.98 22.48
C GLY A 414 9.68 19.81 22.29
N HIS A 415 8.90 20.52 23.11
CA HIS A 415 7.44 20.64 23.00
C HIS A 415 6.73 19.30 22.75
N TYR A 416 6.80 18.40 23.73
CA TYR A 416 6.05 17.16 23.72
C TYR A 416 4.73 17.33 24.46
N GLU A 417 3.62 17.02 23.81
CA GLU A 417 2.31 16.93 24.45
C GLU A 417 1.86 15.48 24.42
N VAL A 418 1.60 14.91 25.60
CA VAL A 418 1.26 13.50 25.74
C VAL A 418 0.03 13.40 26.63
N SER A 419 -1.10 12.97 26.05
CA SER A 419 -2.38 12.80 26.73
C SER A 419 -2.87 11.35 26.62
N PHE A 420 -3.12 10.69 27.75
CA PHE A 420 -3.65 9.34 27.78
C PHE A 420 -4.96 9.24 28.55
N ALA A 421 -5.96 8.62 27.90
CA ALA A 421 -7.22 8.29 28.53
C ALA A 421 -7.13 7.01 29.38
N ASN A 422 -6.29 6.06 29.00
CA ASN A 422 -5.98 4.89 29.80
C ASN A 422 -4.48 4.63 29.82
N PHE A 423 -4.00 4.30 31.02
CA PHE A 423 -2.62 3.94 31.28
C PHE A 423 -2.59 2.55 31.89
N GLY A 424 -1.89 1.61 31.25
CA GLY A 424 -1.74 0.25 31.74
C GLY A 424 -0.96 0.19 33.05
N ASN A 425 -1.35 -0.71 33.94
CA ASN A 425 -0.88 -0.76 35.33
C ASN A 425 0.61 -1.09 35.51
N ARG A 426 1.36 -1.40 34.44
CA ARG A 426 2.78 -1.78 34.50
C ARG A 426 3.53 -1.24 33.27
N GLY A 427 4.70 -0.65 33.56
CA GLY A 427 5.73 -0.14 32.63
C GLY A 427 5.25 0.80 31.53
N ALA A 428 4.24 1.60 31.79
CA ALA A 428 3.97 2.79 31.01
C ALA A 428 4.86 3.98 31.49
N GLY A 429 6.12 3.75 31.86
CA GLY A 429 7.00 4.82 32.36
C GLY A 429 7.28 5.91 31.31
N VAL A 430 7.60 7.12 31.77
CA VAL A 430 8.18 8.19 30.93
C VAL A 430 9.59 8.49 31.42
N SER A 431 10.59 8.39 30.54
CA SER A 431 11.97 8.78 30.80
C SER A 431 12.35 10.04 30.01
N LEU A 432 13.01 10.99 30.67
CA LEU A 432 13.45 12.26 30.09
C LEU A 432 14.97 12.36 30.12
N GLY A 433 15.60 12.42 28.94
CA GLY A 433 17.04 12.58 28.76
C GLY A 433 17.52 14.02 28.88
N ASP A 434 18.83 14.22 28.82
CA ASP A 434 19.51 15.51 29.07
C ASP A 434 19.37 16.54 27.94
N ASN A 435 18.96 16.14 26.73
CA ASN A 435 18.99 17.00 25.53
C ASN A 435 17.60 17.54 25.16
N LEU A 436 16.78 17.84 26.17
CA LEU A 436 15.46 18.43 25.98
C LEU A 436 15.55 19.97 25.91
N ASP A 437 14.88 20.56 24.92
CA ASP A 437 14.88 22.01 24.61
C ASP A 437 13.45 22.57 24.55
N GLY A 438 12.60 22.12 25.46
CA GLY A 438 11.20 22.56 25.52
C GLY A 438 10.39 21.79 26.56
N PRO A 439 9.15 22.24 26.83
CA PRO A 439 8.28 21.61 27.81
C PRO A 439 7.88 20.19 27.36
N VAL A 440 7.78 19.30 28.35
CA VAL A 440 7.09 18.02 28.23
C VAL A 440 5.82 18.11 29.07
N LEU A 441 4.68 18.16 28.38
CA LEU A 441 3.36 18.20 28.98
C LEU A 441 2.81 16.79 29.04
N LEU A 442 2.66 16.26 30.25
CA LEU A 442 2.06 14.94 30.49
C LEU A 442 0.68 15.13 31.13
N ASP A 443 -0.34 14.65 30.44
CA ASP A 443 -1.72 14.57 30.90
C ASP A 443 -2.16 13.11 30.95
N ALA A 444 -2.30 12.57 32.16
CA ALA A 444 -2.73 11.18 32.36
C ALA A 444 -4.05 11.20 33.12
N MET A 445 -5.16 10.99 32.40
CA MET A 445 -6.48 10.93 33.00
C MET A 445 -6.70 9.55 33.63
N GLY A 446 -6.28 9.37 34.89
CA GLY A 446 -6.50 8.12 35.62
C GLY A 446 -5.92 8.11 37.03
N LYS A 447 -6.46 7.26 37.92
CA LYS A 447 -6.01 7.10 39.33
C LYS A 447 -4.65 6.40 39.49
N GLN A 448 -3.80 6.37 38.45
CA GLN A 448 -2.57 5.60 38.49
C GLN A 448 -1.34 6.50 38.46
N ASP A 449 -0.37 6.16 39.31
CA ASP A 449 0.90 6.85 39.39
C ASP A 449 1.69 6.62 38.09
N VAL A 450 1.80 7.67 37.28
CA VAL A 450 2.73 7.68 36.15
C VAL A 450 4.14 7.79 36.73
N HIS A 451 4.93 6.72 36.61
CA HIS A 451 6.34 6.75 37.00
C HIS A 451 7.14 7.59 35.99
N THR A 452 7.50 8.81 36.39
CA THR A 452 8.37 9.69 35.61
C THR A 452 9.81 9.59 36.11
N ARG A 453 10.75 9.22 35.23
CA ARG A 453 12.20 9.30 35.48
C ARG A 453 12.75 10.52 34.78
N VAL A 454 13.20 11.50 35.55
CA VAL A 454 13.70 12.76 35.00
C VAL A 454 15.18 12.89 35.31
N SER A 455 16.00 13.14 34.30
CA SER A 455 17.41 13.48 34.55
C SER A 455 17.50 14.81 35.33
N ARG A 456 18.60 15.03 36.06
CA ARG A 456 18.78 16.25 36.87
C ARG A 456 18.67 17.54 36.05
N LYS A 457 19.09 17.51 34.78
CA LYS A 457 19.07 18.69 33.90
C LYS A 457 17.66 18.96 33.35
N SER A 458 16.83 17.93 33.26
CA SER A 458 15.53 18.03 32.59
C SER A 458 14.35 18.26 33.54
N ALA A 459 14.62 18.34 34.85
CA ALA A 459 13.59 18.53 35.88
C ALA A 459 12.77 19.82 35.69
N GLY A 460 13.34 20.87 35.11
CA GLY A 460 12.64 22.14 34.85
C GLY A 460 11.67 22.11 33.66
N PHE A 461 11.70 21.07 32.82
CA PHE A 461 10.90 20.99 31.60
C PHE A 461 9.64 20.15 31.76
N LEU A 462 9.55 19.30 32.79
CA LEU A 462 8.38 18.48 33.03
C LEU A 462 7.28 19.30 33.70
N GLN A 463 6.14 19.45 33.01
CA GLN A 463 4.90 19.92 33.62
C GLN A 463 3.91 18.76 33.67
N GLN A 464 3.76 18.18 34.85
CA GLN A 464 2.75 17.16 35.09
C GLN A 464 1.48 17.85 35.60
N ARG A 465 0.39 17.79 34.81
CA ARG A 465 -0.91 18.28 35.27
C ARG A 465 -1.61 17.16 36.03
N THR A 466 -1.46 17.16 37.35
CA THR A 466 -2.16 16.25 38.26
C THR A 466 -3.34 16.95 38.91
N GLU A 467 -4.21 17.58 38.12
CA GLU A 467 -5.39 18.21 38.71
C GLU A 467 -6.40 17.13 39.13
N GLN A 468 -6.39 16.82 40.43
CA GLN A 468 -7.45 16.12 41.15
C GLN A 468 -8.71 17.01 41.32
N GLY A 469 -8.68 18.24 40.81
CA GLY A 469 -9.82 19.15 40.74
C GLY A 469 -10.89 18.61 39.80
N ASP A 470 -12.14 18.83 40.16
CA ASP A 470 -13.36 18.28 39.57
C ASP A 470 -13.56 18.67 38.08
N HIS A 471 -12.72 18.13 37.19
CA HIS A 471 -12.80 18.27 35.73
C HIS A 471 -13.96 17.50 35.10
N ARG A 472 -14.93 17.05 35.91
CA ARG A 472 -16.23 16.59 35.41
C ARG A 472 -16.96 17.66 34.59
N ASN A 473 -16.53 18.93 34.62
CA ASN A 473 -17.18 20.04 33.91
C ASN A 473 -16.36 20.71 32.78
N ALA A 474 -15.14 20.26 32.46
CA ALA A 474 -14.40 20.75 31.30
C ALA A 474 -13.99 19.57 30.40
N PRO A 475 -14.82 19.18 29.42
CA PRO A 475 -14.54 18.00 28.61
C PRO A 475 -13.53 18.35 27.51
N MET A 476 -12.23 18.10 27.75
CA MET A 476 -11.45 17.46 26.69
C MET A 476 -11.75 15.97 26.75
N ARG A 477 -12.94 15.60 26.27
CA ARG A 477 -13.22 14.21 25.96
C ARG A 477 -12.39 13.90 24.72
N SER A 478 -11.41 13.03 24.87
CA SER A 478 -10.87 12.27 23.74
C SER A 478 -12.05 11.73 22.94
N ALA A 479 -11.99 11.84 21.62
CA ALA A 479 -13.07 11.44 20.71
C ALA A 479 -13.36 9.95 20.86
N LYS A 480 -14.13 9.59 21.90
CA LYS A 480 -14.55 8.23 22.21
C LYS A 480 -16.01 8.07 21.84
N VAL A 481 -16.14 7.37 20.71
CA VAL A 481 -17.11 6.29 20.43
C VAL A 481 -18.51 6.73 19.99
N TRP A 482 -18.86 6.25 18.78
CA TRP A 482 -20.19 6.05 18.22
C TRP A 482 -21.34 6.18 19.24
N VAL A 483 -21.98 7.35 19.27
CA VAL A 483 -23.23 7.55 20.03
C VAL A 483 -24.43 7.08 19.21
N ALA A 484 -25.61 7.03 19.85
CA ALA A 484 -26.85 6.74 19.12
C ALA A 484 -27.03 7.74 17.97
N THR A 485 -27.43 7.24 16.79
CA THR A 485 -27.64 8.06 15.61
C THR A 485 -28.61 9.20 15.93
N PRO A 486 -28.22 10.48 15.72
CA PRO A 486 -29.11 11.59 15.95
C PRO A 486 -30.30 11.51 14.97
N ARG A 487 -31.51 11.59 15.51
CA ARG A 487 -32.77 11.61 14.75
C ARG A 487 -33.01 12.97 14.13
N THR A 488 -32.48 14.03 14.73
CA THR A 488 -32.55 15.40 14.23
C THR A 488 -31.18 16.10 14.33
N PRO A 489 -30.95 17.18 13.57
CA PRO A 489 -29.72 17.97 13.70
C PRO A 489 -29.49 18.54 15.10
N ASN A 490 -30.54 18.58 15.94
CA ASN A 490 -30.52 19.16 17.28
C ASN A 490 -30.59 18.13 18.42
N ASP A 491 -30.40 16.84 18.10
CA ASP A 491 -30.40 15.80 19.12
C ASP A 491 -29.23 16.01 20.11
N PRO A 492 -29.40 15.59 21.38
CA PRO A 492 -28.35 15.69 22.39
C PRO A 492 -27.01 15.16 21.90
N GLY A 493 -26.00 16.01 21.86
CA GLY A 493 -24.64 15.69 21.41
C GLY A 493 -23.66 16.78 21.81
N MET A 494 -22.39 16.44 21.96
CA MET A 494 -21.32 17.38 22.30
C MET A 494 -20.32 17.48 21.14
N PRO A 495 -19.65 18.63 20.97
CA PRO A 495 -18.63 18.79 19.92
C PRO A 495 -17.62 17.64 19.93
N GLY A 496 -17.44 16.99 18.78
CA GLY A 496 -16.55 15.82 18.62
C GLY A 496 -17.24 14.46 18.75
N ASP A 497 -18.51 14.40 19.19
CA ASP A 497 -19.28 13.16 19.15
C ASP A 497 -19.47 12.71 17.69
N ILE A 498 -19.35 11.41 17.44
CA ILE A 498 -19.53 10.80 16.11
C ILE A 498 -20.64 9.76 16.22
N ALA A 499 -21.52 9.68 15.21
CA ALA A 499 -22.55 8.64 15.08
C ALA A 499 -22.62 8.15 13.63
N ARG A 500 -23.19 6.96 13.36
CA ARG A 500 -23.50 6.51 11.98
C ARG A 500 -24.82 5.78 11.93
N ASP A 501 -25.41 5.74 10.75
CA ASP A 501 -26.40 4.73 10.36
C ASP A 501 -25.97 4.05 9.05
N ALA A 502 -26.92 3.40 8.37
CA ALA A 502 -26.68 2.71 7.10
C ALA A 502 -26.33 3.66 5.94
N HIS A 503 -26.60 4.96 6.06
CA HIS A 503 -26.54 5.93 4.98
C HIS A 503 -25.63 7.13 5.28
N TYR A 504 -25.33 7.42 6.55
CA TYR A 504 -24.65 8.63 6.96
C TYR A 504 -23.66 8.41 8.11
N ALA A 505 -22.59 9.18 8.10
CA ALA A 505 -21.74 9.46 9.25
C ALA A 505 -22.10 10.85 9.77
N TYR A 506 -22.21 11.00 11.07
CA TYR A 506 -22.61 12.21 11.76
C TYR A 506 -21.47 12.68 12.65
N ILE A 507 -21.22 13.97 12.67
CA ILE A 507 -20.30 14.61 13.62
C ILE A 507 -21.01 15.78 14.29
N CYS A 508 -20.95 15.84 15.61
CA CYS A 508 -21.50 16.96 16.36
C CYS A 508 -20.44 18.08 16.39
N VAL A 509 -20.76 19.26 15.85
CA VAL A 509 -19.80 20.38 15.70
C VAL A 509 -19.97 21.47 16.76
N ALA A 510 -21.15 21.55 17.34
CA ALA A 510 -21.48 22.38 18.50
C ALA A 510 -22.40 21.55 19.41
N PRO A 511 -22.63 21.94 20.68
CA PRO A 511 -23.60 21.26 21.52
C PRO A 511 -24.96 21.15 20.84
N ASN A 512 -25.44 19.93 20.66
CA ASN A 512 -26.68 19.58 19.96
C ASN A 512 -26.71 20.14 18.53
N GLN A 513 -25.58 20.12 17.82
CA GLN A 513 -25.53 20.54 16.42
C GLN A 513 -24.79 19.48 15.61
N TRP A 514 -25.56 18.61 14.98
CA TRP A 514 -25.07 17.52 14.16
C TRP A 514 -25.01 17.91 12.69
N VAL A 515 -23.86 17.65 12.07
CA VAL A 515 -23.70 17.61 10.62
C VAL A 515 -23.56 16.16 10.19
N ARG A 516 -24.07 15.83 9.01
CA ARG A 516 -23.99 14.50 8.43
C ARG A 516 -23.29 14.52 7.08
N MET A 517 -22.57 13.46 6.79
CA MET A 517 -21.95 13.18 5.50
C MET A 517 -22.52 11.85 4.99
N PRO A 518 -23.00 11.77 3.74
CA PRO A 518 -23.42 10.49 3.17
C PRO A 518 -22.26 9.50 3.20
N VAL A 519 -22.52 8.30 3.71
CA VAL A 519 -21.63 7.15 3.56
C VAL A 519 -22.06 6.52 2.24
N ASP A 520 -21.32 6.80 1.19
CA ASP A 520 -21.59 6.19 -0.09
C ASP A 520 -21.48 4.66 0.07
N GLN A 521 -22.56 3.94 -0.22
CA GLN A 521 -22.59 2.48 -0.12
C GLN A 521 -21.81 1.83 -1.27
N THR A 522 -21.43 2.60 -2.29
CA THR A 522 -20.58 2.11 -3.38
C THR A 522 -19.11 2.35 -3.06
N TRP A 523 -18.59 1.54 -2.14
CA TRP A 523 -17.22 1.06 -2.24
C TRP A 523 -17.27 -0.40 -2.69
N ASP A 524 -17.92 -0.64 -3.85
CA ASP A 524 -17.86 -1.93 -4.57
C ASP A 524 -16.74 -1.89 -5.63
#